data_AF-A0A533SKL6-F1
#
_entry.id   AF-A0A533SKL6-F1
#
_cell.length_a   1.000
_cell.length_b   1.000
_cell.length_c   1.000
_cell.angle_alpha   90.00
_cell.angle_beta   90.00
_cell.angle_gamma   90.00
#
_symmetry.space_group_name_H-M   'P 1'
#
loop_
_entity.id
_entity.type
_entity.pdbx_description
1 polymer ?
#
loop_
_entity_poly.entity_id
_entity_poly.type
_entity_poly.pdbx_seq_one_letter_code
_entity_poly.pdbx_strand_id
1 'polypeptide(L)'
;MSKNPFNIYQNANKEGMSQRELEASLLTRAGLMLKGCQDNWDAPDRDLRLEAAIKFNQKIWSLFQSELSMPDNPLPKNIREDILNLSLFLDKRLFEVLAYPEAHKLTIAININLNLAAGLLKSNQNAQDIQQAV
;
A
#
# COMPACT_ATOMS: atom_id res chain seq x y z
N MET A 1 18.31 -23.80 -31.38
CA MET A 1 17.18 -24.12 -30.48
C MET A 1 16.61 -22.80 -29.97
N SER A 2 15.47 -22.39 -30.52
CA SER A 2 14.78 -21.14 -30.19
C SER A 2 14.25 -21.18 -28.76
N LYS A 3 14.74 -20.27 -27.89
CA LYS A 3 14.17 -20.04 -26.57
C LYS A 3 12.72 -19.57 -26.75
N ASN A 4 11.78 -20.37 -26.25
CA ASN A 4 10.35 -20.10 -26.30
C ASN A 4 10.02 -18.84 -25.45
N PRO A 5 9.56 -17.73 -26.05
CA PRO A 5 9.30 -16.47 -25.34
C PRO A 5 8.17 -16.56 -24.30
N PHE A 6 7.33 -17.59 -24.34
CA PHE A 6 6.20 -17.73 -23.41
C PHE A 6 6.60 -18.07 -21.97
N ASN A 7 7.80 -18.59 -21.73
CA ASN A 7 8.21 -19.03 -20.38
C ASN A 7 8.73 -17.90 -19.48
N ILE A 8 9.06 -16.73 -20.04
CA ILE A 8 9.51 -15.57 -19.25
C ILE A 8 8.32 -14.76 -18.71
N TYR A 9 7.21 -14.68 -19.46
CA TYR A 9 6.00 -14.00 -19.02
C TYR A 9 5.26 -14.73 -17.89
N GLN A 10 5.28 -16.07 -17.86
CA GLN A 10 4.65 -16.84 -16.77
C GLN A 10 5.36 -16.68 -15.42
N ASN A 11 6.69 -16.57 -15.43
CA ASN A 11 7.46 -16.36 -14.20
C ASN A 11 7.31 -14.91 -13.69
N ALA A 12 7.38 -13.93 -14.59
CA ALA A 12 7.16 -12.52 -14.26
C ALA A 12 5.75 -12.25 -13.72
N ASN A 13 4.71 -12.92 -14.24
CA ASN A 13 3.35 -12.79 -13.71
C ASN A 13 3.22 -13.38 -12.30
N LYS A 14 3.76 -14.58 -12.02
CA LYS A 14 3.69 -15.18 -10.68
C LYS A 14 4.47 -14.38 -9.63
N GLU A 15 5.64 -13.86 -10.00
CA GLU A 15 6.45 -12.99 -9.14
C GLU A 15 5.77 -11.63 -8.92
N GLY A 16 5.17 -11.03 -9.95
CA GLY A 16 4.39 -9.80 -9.80
C GLY A 16 3.10 -9.99 -8.98
N MET A 17 2.45 -11.15 -9.09
CA MET A 17 1.27 -11.50 -8.28
C MET A 17 1.64 -11.64 -6.79
N SER A 18 2.74 -12.34 -6.48
CA SER A 18 3.23 -12.46 -5.09
C SER A 18 3.68 -11.11 -4.52
N GLN A 19 4.25 -10.24 -5.36
CA GLN A 19 4.57 -8.86 -4.99
C GLN A 19 3.32 -8.05 -4.64
N ARG A 20 2.25 -8.11 -5.45
CA ARG A 20 0.99 -7.39 -5.19
C ARG A 20 0.28 -7.88 -3.91
N GLU A 21 0.33 -9.18 -3.64
CA GLU A 21 -0.18 -9.75 -2.40
C GLU A 21 0.62 -9.25 -1.19
N LEU A 22 1.94 -9.20 -1.30
CA LEU A 22 2.82 -8.64 -0.28
C LEU A 22 2.51 -7.16 -0.01
N GLU A 23 2.44 -6.34 -1.07
CA GLU A 23 2.06 -4.92 -1.01
C GLU A 23 0.71 -4.71 -0.32
N ALA A 24 -0.31 -5.50 -0.70
CA ALA A 24 -1.62 -5.43 -0.07
C ALA A 24 -1.57 -5.81 1.42
N SER A 25 -0.76 -6.81 1.79
CA SER A 25 -0.58 -7.20 3.20
C SER A 25 0.09 -6.10 4.03
N LEU A 26 1.09 -5.40 3.45
CA LEU A 26 1.81 -4.31 4.09
C LEU A 26 0.90 -3.09 4.29
N LEU A 27 0.11 -2.72 3.27
CA LEU A 27 -0.91 -1.67 3.37
C LEU A 27 -1.99 -2.02 4.39
N THR A 28 -2.47 -3.27 4.40
CA THR A 28 -3.44 -3.74 5.40
C THR A 28 -2.89 -3.59 6.81
N ARG A 29 -1.65 -4.04 7.04
CA ARG A 29 -0.96 -3.88 8.32
C ARG A 29 -0.82 -2.41 8.69
N ALA A 30 -0.42 -1.55 7.75
CA ALA A 30 -0.25 -0.11 7.97
C ALA A 30 -1.56 0.55 8.43
N GLY A 31 -2.68 0.24 7.77
CA GLY A 31 -4.01 0.71 8.13
C GLY A 31 -4.45 0.18 9.50
N LEU A 32 -4.23 -1.10 9.79
CA LEU A 32 -4.60 -1.71 11.08
C LEU A 32 -3.79 -1.16 12.25
N MET A 33 -2.52 -0.81 12.06
CA MET A 33 -1.72 -0.17 13.11
C MET A 33 -2.28 1.20 13.48
N LEU A 34 -2.64 2.03 12.50
CA LEU A 34 -3.29 3.32 12.75
C LEU A 34 -4.67 3.13 13.40
N LYS A 35 -5.45 2.15 12.92
CA LYS A 35 -6.75 1.82 13.51
C LYS A 35 -6.63 1.39 14.96
N GLY A 36 -5.64 0.57 15.29
CA GLY A 36 -5.35 0.17 16.67
C GLY A 36 -5.04 1.36 17.58
N CYS A 37 -4.33 2.37 17.07
CA CYS A 37 -4.11 3.63 17.80
C CYS A 37 -5.41 4.43 17.96
N GLN A 38 -6.19 4.56 16.88
CA GLN A 38 -7.47 5.27 16.88
C GLN A 38 -8.48 4.65 17.86
N ASP A 39 -8.62 3.33 17.86
CA ASP A 39 -9.57 2.60 18.69
C ASP A 39 -9.15 2.58 20.18
N ASN A 40 -7.87 2.83 20.48
CA ASN A 40 -7.31 2.84 21.84
C ASN A 40 -6.64 4.19 22.18
N TRP A 41 -7.29 5.29 21.80
CA TRP A 41 -6.68 6.62 21.83
C TRP A 41 -6.21 7.07 23.21
N ASP A 42 -6.91 6.67 24.27
CA ASP A 42 -6.61 7.06 25.65
C ASP A 42 -5.62 6.12 26.37
N ALA A 43 -5.00 5.18 25.63
CA ALA A 43 -4.01 4.28 26.21
C ALA A 43 -2.79 5.04 26.77
N PRO A 44 -2.21 4.60 27.91
CA PRO A 44 -1.08 5.29 28.53
C PRO A 44 0.18 5.32 27.64
N ASP A 45 0.29 4.40 26.69
CA ASP A 45 1.37 4.29 25.71
C ASP A 45 0.97 4.77 24.30
N ARG A 46 -0.12 5.54 24.17
CA ARG A 46 -0.63 6.08 22.90
C ARG A 46 0.48 6.69 22.04
N ASP A 47 1.30 7.60 22.59
CA ASP A 47 2.29 8.34 21.80
C ASP A 47 3.33 7.40 21.16
N LEU A 48 3.80 6.42 21.93
CA LEU A 48 4.76 5.41 21.48
C LEU A 48 4.17 4.55 20.35
N ARG A 49 2.91 4.11 20.50
CA ARG A 49 2.21 3.32 19.48
C ARG A 49 1.92 4.15 18.22
N LEU A 50 1.48 5.38 18.40
CA LEU A 50 1.15 6.30 17.32
C LEU A 50 2.40 6.62 16.49
N GLU A 51 3.51 6.96 17.14
CA GLU A 51 4.79 7.20 16.47
C GLU A 51 5.25 5.96 15.69
N ALA A 52 5.17 4.77 16.29
CA ALA A 52 5.53 3.52 15.62
C ALA A 52 4.63 3.22 14.40
N ALA A 53 3.31 3.43 14.53
CA ALA A 53 2.36 3.24 13.45
C ALA A 53 2.57 4.24 12.31
N ILE A 54 2.84 5.51 12.63
CA ILE A 54 3.13 6.55 11.64
C ILE A 54 4.44 6.27 10.91
N LYS A 55 5.52 5.92 11.62
CA LYS A 55 6.80 5.56 11.00
C LYS A 55 6.67 4.35 10.08
N PHE A 56 5.89 3.34 10.49
CA PHE A 56 5.61 2.19 9.63
C PHE A 56 4.90 2.62 8.34
N ASN A 57 3.86 3.47 8.45
CA ASN A 57 3.16 3.99 7.29
C ASN A 57 4.09 4.79 6.36
N GLN A 58 4.88 5.72 6.89
CA GLN A 58 5.84 6.51 6.12
C GLN A 58 6.82 5.60 5.35
N LYS A 59 7.34 4.54 5.99
CA LYS A 59 8.24 3.58 5.33
C LYS A 59 7.56 2.86 4.15
N ILE A 60 6.32 2.41 4.32
CA ILE A 60 5.57 1.75 3.25
C ILE A 60 5.35 2.74 2.10
N TRP A 61 4.88 3.95 2.39
CA TRP A 61 4.61 4.95 1.36
C TRP A 61 5.87 5.44 0.64
N SER A 62 7.03 5.50 1.32
CA SER A 62 8.31 5.76 0.65
C SER A 62 8.72 4.65 -0.33
N LEU A 63 8.40 3.38 -0.03
CA LEU A 63 8.64 2.28 -0.96
C LEU A 63 7.77 2.41 -2.21
N PHE A 64 6.47 2.66 -2.04
CA PHE A 64 5.56 2.92 -3.17
C PHE A 64 6.01 4.12 -4.00
N GLN A 65 6.39 5.23 -3.36
CA GLN A 65 6.91 6.41 -4.07
C GLN A 65 8.14 6.06 -4.90
N SER A 66 9.09 5.32 -4.33
CA SER A 66 10.28 4.87 -5.04
C SER A 66 9.91 4.04 -6.27
N GLU A 67 9.06 3.04 -6.12
CA GLU A 67 8.68 2.12 -7.20
C GLU A 67 7.86 2.82 -8.30
N LEU A 68 6.90 3.66 -7.94
CA LEU A 68 6.01 4.35 -8.87
C LEU A 68 6.72 5.47 -9.65
N SER A 69 7.83 5.98 -9.11
CA SER A 69 8.66 6.98 -9.78
C SER A 69 9.56 6.40 -10.88
N MET A 70 9.71 5.07 -10.93
CA MET A 70 10.57 4.40 -11.91
C MET A 70 10.01 4.54 -13.33
N PRO A 71 10.82 4.93 -14.34
CA PRO A 71 10.35 5.09 -15.72
C PRO A 71 9.81 3.82 -16.36
N ASP A 72 10.32 2.66 -15.94
CA ASP A 72 9.97 1.32 -16.42
C ASP A 72 8.84 0.66 -15.62
N ASN A 73 8.20 1.39 -14.69
CA ASN A 73 7.06 0.87 -13.94
C ASN A 73 5.92 0.46 -14.89
N PRO A 74 5.38 -0.77 -14.77
CA PRO A 74 4.41 -1.32 -15.72
C PRO A 74 3.00 -0.70 -15.60
N LEU A 75 2.70 0.07 -14.55
CA LEU A 75 1.40 0.70 -14.38
C LEU A 75 1.22 1.87 -15.35
N PRO A 76 -0.01 2.14 -15.83
CA PRO A 76 -0.30 3.34 -16.62
C PRO A 76 0.09 4.62 -15.89
N LYS A 77 0.65 5.60 -16.63
CA LYS A 77 1.19 6.84 -16.05
C LYS A 77 0.20 7.57 -15.13
N ASN A 78 -1.06 7.70 -15.56
CA ASN A 78 -2.10 8.36 -14.77
C ASN A 78 -2.36 7.65 -13.43
N ILE A 79 -2.37 6.32 -13.42
CA ILE A 79 -2.54 5.53 -12.19
C ILE A 79 -1.36 5.75 -11.24
N ARG A 80 -0.13 5.82 -11.77
CA ARG A 80 1.05 6.14 -10.95
C ARG A 80 0.96 7.52 -10.34
N GLU A 81 0.57 8.52 -11.14
CA GLU A 81 0.39 9.90 -10.70
C GLU A 81 -0.69 10.02 -9.62
N ASP A 82 -1.82 9.33 -9.77
CA ASP A 82 -2.89 9.30 -8.77
C ASP A 82 -2.40 8.72 -7.43
N ILE A 83 -1.66 7.60 -7.45
CA ILE A 83 -1.14 6.97 -6.23
C ILE A 83 -0.04 7.83 -5.58
N LEU A 84 0.83 8.47 -6.38
CA LEU A 84 1.83 9.42 -5.88
C LEU A 84 1.17 10.65 -5.24
N ASN A 85 0.07 11.16 -5.79
CA ASN A 85 -0.68 12.24 -5.17
C ASN A 85 -1.30 11.82 -3.83
N LEU A 86 -1.83 10.59 -3.74
CA LEU A 86 -2.30 10.02 -2.49
C LEU A 86 -1.18 9.88 -1.45
N SER A 87 0.01 9.47 -1.87
CA SER A 87 1.15 9.33 -0.95
C SER A 87 1.56 10.68 -0.35
N LEU A 88 1.62 11.74 -1.17
CA LEU A 88 1.91 13.09 -0.69
C LEU A 88 0.83 13.62 0.26
N PHE A 89 -0.44 13.29 0.01
CA PHE A 89 -1.53 13.63 0.92
C PHE A 89 -1.38 12.91 2.27
N LEU A 90 -1.03 11.62 2.25
CA LEU A 90 -0.81 10.85 3.46
C LEU A 90 0.37 11.36 4.28
N ASP A 91 1.49 11.69 3.65
CA ASP A 91 2.65 12.25 4.34
C ASP A 91 2.26 13.53 5.10
N LYS A 92 1.51 14.44 4.45
CA LYS A 92 1.00 15.65 5.08
C LYS A 92 0.06 15.34 6.24
N ARG A 93 -0.87 14.38 6.07
CA ARG A 93 -1.82 14.00 7.12
C ARG A 93 -1.12 13.37 8.32
N LEU A 94 -0.16 12.48 8.10
CA LEU A 94 0.57 11.84 9.19
C LEU A 94 1.47 12.85 9.93
N PHE A 95 2.07 13.80 9.20
CA PHE A 95 2.80 14.91 9.81
C PHE A 95 1.89 15.80 10.68
N GLU A 96 0.68 16.12 10.19
CA GLU A 96 -0.33 16.86 10.96
C GLU A 96 -0.71 16.13 12.25
N VAL A 97 -0.87 14.80 12.21
CA VAL A 97 -1.20 14.00 13.40
C VAL A 97 -0.05 13.97 14.40
N LEU A 98 1.21 13.95 13.96
CA LEU A 98 2.36 14.07 14.87
C LEU A 98 2.41 15.44 15.57
N ALA A 99 2.09 16.52 14.84
CA ALA A 99 2.12 17.88 15.37
C ALA A 99 0.91 18.21 16.25
N TYR A 100 -0.29 17.75 15.85
CA TYR A 100 -1.56 18.04 16.50
C TYR A 100 -2.40 16.75 16.59
N PRO A 101 -2.10 15.85 17.55
CA PRO A 101 -2.68 14.52 17.61
C PRO A 101 -4.19 14.54 17.88
N GLU A 102 -4.96 14.00 16.94
CA GLU A 102 -6.40 13.81 17.08
C GLU A 102 -6.84 12.51 16.41
N ALA A 103 -7.62 11.67 17.13
CA ALA A 103 -7.98 10.33 16.69
C ALA A 103 -8.66 10.29 15.31
N HIS A 104 -9.57 11.23 15.05
CA HIS A 104 -10.36 11.25 13.82
C HIS A 104 -9.51 11.60 12.57
N LYS A 105 -8.35 12.26 12.74
CA LYS A 105 -7.45 12.59 11.63
C LYS A 105 -6.85 11.33 11.00
N LEU A 106 -6.73 10.25 11.76
CA LEU A 106 -6.26 8.94 11.28
C LEU A 106 -7.23 8.26 10.31
N THR A 107 -8.53 8.55 10.37
CA THR A 107 -9.58 7.85 9.62
C THR A 107 -9.29 7.80 8.12
N ILE A 108 -8.87 8.93 7.52
CA ILE A 108 -8.61 8.96 6.09
C ILE A 108 -7.40 8.10 5.71
N ALA A 109 -6.36 8.07 6.55
CA ALA A 109 -5.17 7.28 6.30
C ALA A 109 -5.45 5.78 6.43
N ILE A 110 -6.25 5.40 7.42
CA ILE A 110 -6.76 4.03 7.57
C ILE A 110 -7.53 3.62 6.32
N ASN A 111 -8.49 4.44 5.87
CA ASN A 111 -9.33 4.13 4.73
C ASN A 111 -8.53 4.02 3.43
N ILE A 112 -7.57 4.92 3.17
CA ILE A 112 -6.73 4.84 1.96
C ILE A 112 -5.93 3.53 1.93
N ASN A 113 -5.26 3.19 3.03
CA ASN A 113 -4.49 1.95 3.13
C ASN A 113 -5.36 0.70 2.88
N LEU A 114 -6.50 0.61 3.57
CA LEU A 114 -7.37 -0.57 3.48
C LEU A 114 -8.05 -0.68 2.10
N ASN A 115 -8.48 0.44 1.52
CA ASN A 115 -9.10 0.43 0.19
C ASN A 115 -8.10 0.11 -0.91
N LEU A 116 -6.86 0.64 -0.82
CA LEU A 116 -5.81 0.31 -1.79
C LEU A 116 -5.41 -1.16 -1.70
N ALA A 117 -5.25 -1.69 -0.49
CA ALA A 117 -5.00 -3.12 -0.27
C ALA A 117 -6.11 -3.99 -0.87
N ALA A 118 -7.38 -3.65 -0.63
CA ALA A 118 -8.50 -4.37 -1.21
C ALA A 118 -8.53 -4.29 -2.75
N GLY A 119 -8.17 -3.14 -3.33
CA GLY A 119 -8.02 -2.96 -4.77
C GLY A 119 -6.94 -3.87 -5.38
N LEU A 120 -5.77 -3.92 -4.74
CA LEU A 120 -4.66 -4.79 -5.15
C LEU A 120 -5.05 -6.28 -5.11
N LEU A 121 -5.69 -6.74 -4.03
CA LEU A 121 -6.16 -8.12 -3.91
C LEU A 121 -7.21 -8.49 -4.96
N LYS A 122 -8.19 -7.61 -5.22
CA LYS A 122 -9.19 -7.83 -6.27
C LYS A 122 -8.55 -7.92 -7.65
N SER A 123 -7.59 -7.05 -7.94
CA SER A 123 -6.87 -7.09 -9.23
C SER A 123 -6.09 -8.39 -9.40
N ASN A 124 -5.52 -8.93 -8.32
CA ASN A 124 -4.80 -10.19 -8.30
C ASN A 124 -5.73 -11.40 -8.52
N GLN A 125 -6.89 -11.44 -7.84
CA GLN A 125 -7.89 -12.49 -8.05
C GLN A 125 -8.37 -12.53 -9.50
N ASN A 126 -8.69 -11.39 -10.09
CA ASN A 126 -9.10 -11.31 -11.49
C ASN A 126 -8.02 -11.87 -12.44
N ALA A 127 -6.74 -11.65 -12.14
CA ALA A 127 -5.64 -12.20 -12.92
C ALA A 127 -5.52 -13.73 -12.76
N GLN A 128 -5.75 -14.27 -11.56
CA GLN A 128 -5.78 -15.71 -11.29
C GLN A 128 -6.91 -16.40 -12.04
N ASP A 129 -8.11 -15.82 -12.03
CA ASP A 129 -9.29 -16.39 -12.67
C ASP A 129 -9.09 -16.48 -14.20
N ILE A 130 -8.49 -15.46 -14.82
CA ILE A 130 -8.15 -15.47 -16.25
C ILE A 130 -7.10 -16.56 -16.56
N GLN A 131 -6.12 -16.77 -15.69
CA GLN A 131 -5.06 -17.77 -15.91
C GLN A 131 -5.56 -19.21 -15.78
N GLN A 132 -6.62 -19.46 -15.01
CA GLN A 132 -7.24 -20.78 -14.82
C GLN A 132 -8.31 -21.12 -15.88
N ALA A 133 -8.84 -20.10 -16.56
CA ALA A 133 -9.86 -20.26 -17.60
C ALA A 133 -9.29 -20.57 -19.01
N VAL A 134 -7.96 -20.69 -19.15
CA VAL A 134 -7.22 -20.97 -20.39
C VAL A 134 -6.46 -22.28 -20.25
#